data_AF-A0A8T3YIQ7-F1
#
_entry.id   AF-A0A8T3YIQ7-F1
#
_cell.length_a   1.000
_cell.length_b   1.000
_cell.length_c   1.000
_cell.angle_alpha   90.00
_cell.angle_beta   90.00
_cell.angle_gamma   90.00
#
_symmetry.space_group_name_H-M   'P 1'
#
loop_
_entity.id
_entity.type
_entity.pdbx_description
1 polymer ?
#
loop_
_entity_poly.entity_id
_entity_poly.type
_entity_poly.pdbx_seq_one_letter_code
_entity_poly.pdbx_strand_id
1 'polypeptide(L)'
;MSETKTVTFAVGGLHCGSCEAVVKRAVGKLAGVQDISFSGEHVTVHFAPEQLTAEQIARTIAQKGYRATAPGLDIRPAGPGVRGGLRALWKEQAFQAERQMIQHGAIAFIILAFLQSFILRGLFPAAAGGIWPLSLYLILTVAAVGAALWHFFSFRKQVSCMTGMMVGMTMGMVAGFLAGAIVAAANGILIGSVYGVLAGMLVGAWAGRCCGVMGLMEGMMAGLMSGVMGGMIPLMFLSENVFLFYPVLAGACILILGGLTYHLSWENREYEKAHGSPVERKPLSFLAYLAVCFIIIFLTTALMVWGPQSPLGVPGAG
;
A
#
# COMPACT_ATOMS: atom_id res chain seq x y z
N MET A 1 13.68 47.85 15.53
CA MET A 1 14.50 46.83 14.86
C MET A 1 14.02 45.50 15.41
N SER A 2 13.38 44.63 14.61
CA SER A 2 13.02 43.30 15.09
C SER A 2 14.30 42.53 15.39
N GLU A 3 14.41 42.00 16.60
CA GLU A 3 15.52 41.16 17.02
C GLU A 3 15.49 39.85 16.21
N THR A 4 16.58 39.53 15.52
CA THR A 4 16.67 38.32 14.69
C THR A 4 17.60 37.32 15.34
N LYS A 5 17.11 36.09 15.53
CA LYS A 5 17.90 34.98 16.06
C LYS A 5 18.32 34.05 14.93
N THR A 6 19.56 33.59 15.01
CA THR A 6 20.13 32.63 14.06
C THR A 6 20.32 31.30 14.75
N VAL A 7 19.83 30.21 14.16
CA VAL A 7 20.08 28.85 14.63
C VAL A 7 20.50 27.98 13.46
N THR A 8 21.54 27.18 13.67
CA THR A 8 22.02 26.18 12.72
C THR A 8 21.57 24.80 13.16
N PHE A 9 20.87 24.10 12.27
CA PHE A 9 20.44 22.71 12.45
C PHE A 9 21.33 21.80 11.60
N ALA A 10 21.87 20.75 12.18
CA ALA A 10 22.39 19.61 11.44
C ALA A 10 21.19 18.73 11.00
N VAL A 11 21.07 18.54 9.69
CA VAL A 11 19.95 17.85 9.05
C VAL A 11 20.44 16.57 8.37
N GLY A 12 20.15 15.43 8.98
CA GLY A 12 20.63 14.13 8.49
C GLY A 12 19.99 13.73 7.16
N GLY A 13 20.80 13.37 6.15
CA GLY A 13 20.34 12.90 4.84
C GLY A 13 20.16 14.00 3.78
N LEU A 14 20.63 15.22 4.05
CA LEU A 14 20.58 16.34 3.11
C LEU A 14 21.73 16.24 2.08
N HIS A 15 21.59 15.35 1.09
CA HIS A 15 22.64 15.06 0.09
C HIS A 15 22.30 15.49 -1.35
N CYS A 16 21.15 16.15 -1.57
CA CYS A 16 20.71 16.52 -2.92
C CYS A 16 20.05 17.91 -2.91
N GLY A 17 20.29 18.72 -3.95
CA GLY A 17 19.67 20.04 -4.12
C GLY A 17 18.13 19.99 -4.18
N SER A 18 17.54 18.84 -4.54
CA SER A 18 16.10 18.63 -4.44
C SER A 18 15.62 18.53 -2.98
N CYS A 19 16.39 17.87 -2.11
CA CYS A 19 16.13 17.79 -0.67
C CYS A 19 16.24 19.16 -0.01
N GLU A 20 17.25 19.95 -0.36
CA GLU A 20 17.40 21.34 0.08
C GLU A 20 16.18 22.19 -0.30
N ALA A 21 15.71 22.08 -1.54
CA ALA A 21 14.53 22.81 -2.01
C ALA A 21 13.25 22.43 -1.24
N VAL A 22 13.09 21.15 -0.87
CA VAL A 22 11.96 20.68 -0.04
C VAL A 22 12.00 21.33 1.34
N VAL A 23 13.15 21.30 2.02
CA VAL A 23 13.31 21.90 3.35
C VAL A 23 13.16 23.42 3.29
N LYS A 24 13.74 24.09 2.29
CA LYS A 24 13.63 25.54 2.09
C LYS A 24 12.18 25.97 1.91
N ARG A 25 11.40 25.25 1.10
CA ARG A 25 9.96 25.52 0.91
C ARG A 25 9.13 25.25 2.16
N ALA A 26 9.52 24.25 2.97
CA ALA A 26 8.78 23.91 4.19
C ALA A 26 9.01 24.95 5.28
N VAL A 27 10.27 25.25 5.58
CA VAL A 27 10.65 26.22 6.61
C VAL A 27 10.29 27.64 6.17
N GLY A 28 10.46 27.99 4.89
CA GLY A 28 10.14 29.32 4.37
C GLY A 28 8.64 29.67 4.37
N LYS A 29 7.75 28.71 4.63
CA LYS A 29 6.31 28.96 4.84
C LYS A 29 5.97 29.38 6.27
N LEU A 30 6.90 29.23 7.22
CA LEU A 30 6.67 29.60 8.61
C LEU A 30 6.70 31.12 8.76
N ALA A 31 5.69 31.68 9.41
CA ALA A 31 5.67 33.10 9.74
C ALA A 31 6.84 33.44 10.67
N GLY A 32 7.62 34.46 10.32
CA GLY A 32 8.78 34.90 11.10
C GLY A 32 10.14 34.41 10.57
N VAL A 33 10.18 33.62 9.50
CA VAL A 33 11.44 33.29 8.80
C VAL A 33 11.85 34.42 7.87
N GLN A 34 13.10 34.87 7.96
CA GLN A 34 13.64 35.95 7.13
C GLN A 34 14.57 35.41 6.05
N ASP A 35 15.49 34.53 6.42
CA ASP A 35 16.43 33.93 5.48
C ASP A 35 16.79 32.48 5.87
N ILE A 36 17.10 31.68 4.86
CA ILE A 36 17.46 30.27 5.00
C ILE A 36 18.66 29.99 4.09
N SER A 37 19.77 29.59 4.69
CA SER A 37 20.99 29.17 4.00
C SER A 37 21.31 27.71 4.29
N PHE A 38 21.91 27.05 3.30
CA PHE A 38 22.29 25.64 3.34
C PHE A 38 23.81 25.53 3.17
N SER A 39 24.44 24.66 3.96
CA SER A 39 25.86 24.35 3.89
C SER A 39 26.05 22.85 4.12
N GLY A 40 25.95 22.06 3.05
CA GLY A 40 25.99 20.60 3.13
C GLY A 40 24.82 20.06 3.96
N GLU A 41 25.12 19.31 5.01
CA GLU A 41 24.11 18.79 5.95
C GLU A 41 23.61 19.83 6.95
N HIS A 42 24.07 21.09 6.90
CA HIS A 42 23.66 22.13 7.84
C HIS A 42 22.67 23.11 7.21
N VAL A 43 21.60 23.43 7.94
CA VAL A 43 20.60 24.43 7.59
C VAL A 43 20.64 25.56 8.61
N THR A 44 20.99 26.76 8.18
CA THR A 44 21.00 27.95 9.03
C THR A 44 19.75 28.76 8.74
N VAL A 45 18.96 29.04 9.78
CA VAL A 45 17.69 29.77 9.68
C VAL A 45 17.78 31.05 10.49
N HIS A 46 17.51 32.17 9.84
CA HIS A 46 17.34 33.48 10.44
C HIS A 46 15.85 33.73 10.68
N PHE A 47 15.43 33.88 11.93
CA PHE A 47 14.03 34.02 12.30
C PHE A 47 13.81 35.04 13.43
N ALA A 48 12.58 35.56 13.52
CA ALA A 48 12.13 36.42 14.60
C ALA A 48 11.65 35.55 15.79
N PRO A 49 12.30 35.60 16.97
CA PRO A 49 11.97 34.76 18.12
C PRO A 49 10.60 35.09 18.73
N GLU A 50 10.03 36.26 18.44
CA GLU A 50 8.68 36.66 18.84
C GLU A 50 7.57 35.87 18.12
N GLN A 51 7.87 35.30 16.94
CA GLN A 51 6.89 34.62 16.08
C GLN A 51 7.17 33.13 15.90
N LEU A 52 8.42 32.70 16.04
CA LEU A 52 8.85 31.35 15.71
C LEU A 52 9.94 30.85 16.67
N THR A 53 9.86 29.58 17.09
CA THR A 53 10.88 28.96 17.94
C THR A 53 11.76 27.97 17.17
N ALA A 54 12.98 27.75 17.67
CA ALA A 54 13.89 26.74 17.11
C ALA A 54 13.28 25.32 17.12
N GLU A 55 12.45 25.01 18.12
CA GLU A 55 11.69 23.76 18.20
C GLU A 55 10.66 23.63 17.08
N GLN A 56 9.92 24.69 16.75
CA GLN A 56 8.96 24.70 15.65
C GLN A 56 9.65 24.51 14.29
N ILE A 57 10.82 25.12 14.11
CA ILE A 57 11.64 24.94 12.89
C ILE A 57 12.12 23.49 12.79
N ALA A 58 12.73 22.95 13.86
CA ALA A 58 13.18 21.57 13.90
C ALA A 58 12.03 20.56 13.69
N ARG A 59 10.85 20.82 14.25
CA ARG A 59 9.63 20.01 14.00
C ARG A 59 9.20 20.08 12.54
N THR A 60 9.28 21.25 11.92
CA THR A 60 8.93 21.43 10.50
C THR A 60 9.89 20.65 9.59
N ILE A 61 11.18 20.64 9.91
CA ILE A 61 12.19 19.83 9.22
C ILE A 61 11.92 18.33 9.45
N ALA A 62 11.62 17.93 10.68
CA ALA A 62 11.25 16.57 11.05
C ALA A 62 9.98 16.05 10.36
N GLN A 63 8.98 16.91 10.16
CA GLN A 63 7.77 16.61 9.38
C GLN A 63 8.06 16.37 7.89
N LYS A 64 9.20 16.81 7.37
CA LYS A 64 9.66 16.49 6.01
C LYS A 64 10.51 15.23 5.93
N GLY A 65 10.62 14.48 7.04
CA GLY A 65 11.33 13.21 7.09
C GLY A 65 12.82 13.33 7.40
N TYR A 66 13.31 14.53 7.74
CA TYR A 66 14.72 14.75 8.06
C TYR A 66 14.93 14.92 9.55
N ARG A 67 16.00 14.32 10.11
CA ARG A 67 16.38 14.57 11.51
C ARG A 67 16.97 15.96 11.63
N ALA A 68 16.52 16.76 12.59
CA ALA A 68 17.04 18.10 12.85
C ALA A 68 17.66 18.17 14.25
N THR A 69 18.96 18.42 14.31
CA THR A 69 19.73 18.52 15.55
C THR A 69 20.35 19.91 15.67
N ALA A 70 20.10 20.60 16.79
CA ALA A 70 20.69 21.88 17.17
C ALA A 70 21.20 21.79 18.64
N PRO A 71 22.02 22.73 19.13
CA PRO A 71 22.52 22.72 20.50
C PRO A 71 21.37 22.65 21.52
N GLY A 72 21.29 21.55 22.28
CA GLY A 72 20.22 21.30 23.26
C GLY A 72 18.90 20.78 22.66
N LEU A 73 18.84 20.49 21.35
CA LEU A 73 17.61 20.10 20.66
C LEU A 73 17.87 19.01 19.61
N ASP A 74 17.42 17.78 19.82
CA ASP A 74 17.48 16.69 18.83
C ASP A 74 16.07 16.20 18.49
N ILE A 75 15.52 16.69 17.38
CA ILE A 75 14.20 16.26 16.89
C ILE A 75 14.40 15.26 15.75
N ARG A 76 14.04 14.01 16.03
CA ARG A 76 13.99 12.95 15.02
C ARG A 76 12.74 13.09 14.16
N PRO A 77 12.78 12.68 12.87
CA PRO A 77 11.58 12.62 12.06
C PRO A 77 10.57 11.73 12.79
N ALA A 78 9.37 12.26 13.02
CA ALA A 78 8.26 11.46 13.46
C ALA A 78 7.93 10.55 12.28
N GLY A 79 8.38 9.31 12.35
CA GLY A 79 8.15 8.28 11.36
C GLY A 79 8.28 6.94 12.07
N PRO A 80 7.46 5.95 11.74
CA PRO A 80 7.55 4.69 12.44
C PRO A 80 8.79 3.94 11.97
N GLY A 81 9.87 3.98 12.76
CA GLY A 81 11.04 3.14 12.50
C GLY A 81 10.63 1.66 12.47
N VAL A 82 11.18 0.87 11.54
CA VAL A 82 10.83 -0.55 11.33
C VAL A 82 10.83 -1.36 12.65
N ARG A 83 11.82 -1.12 13.53
CA ARG A 83 11.92 -1.77 14.86
C ARG A 83 10.88 -1.28 15.88
N GLY A 84 10.46 -0.02 15.77
CA GLY A 84 9.42 0.56 16.63
C GLY A 84 8.03 0.10 16.22
N GLY A 85 7.76 0.01 14.92
CA GLY A 85 6.49 -0.47 14.37
C GLY A 85 6.16 -1.91 14.75
N LEU A 86 7.13 -2.85 14.62
CA LEU A 86 6.90 -4.25 15.03
C LEU A 86 6.58 -4.39 16.52
N ARG A 87 7.23 -3.61 17.40
CA ARG A 87 6.95 -3.64 18.85
C ARG A 87 5.64 -2.92 19.20
N ALA A 88 5.31 -1.83 18.50
CA ALA A 88 4.07 -1.08 18.69
C ALA A 88 2.83 -1.89 18.25
N LEU A 89 2.95 -2.71 17.20
CA LEU A 89 1.90 -3.66 16.79
C LEU A 89 1.53 -4.66 17.89
N TRP A 90 2.47 -5.00 18.79
CA TRP A 90 2.27 -6.03 19.83
C TRP A 90 1.90 -5.48 21.21
N LYS A 91 2.15 -4.18 21.52
CA LYS A 91 2.18 -3.71 22.90
C LYS A 91 1.13 -2.66 23.31
N GLU A 92 0.35 -2.08 22.40
CA GLU A 92 -0.60 -1.02 22.77
C GLU A 92 -2.02 -1.20 22.17
N GLN A 93 -3.04 -0.98 23.02
CA GLN A 93 -4.47 -0.89 22.67
C GLN A 93 -4.78 0.19 21.61
N ALA A 94 -3.79 0.95 21.16
CA ALA A 94 -3.92 1.92 20.07
C ALA A 94 -4.22 1.27 18.70
N PHE A 95 -3.97 -0.04 18.53
CA PHE A 95 -4.16 -0.76 17.27
C PHE A 95 -5.41 -1.66 17.17
N GLN A 96 -6.43 -1.42 18.00
CA GLN A 96 -7.67 -2.22 17.94
C GLN A 96 -8.33 -2.18 16.55
N ALA A 97 -8.26 -1.05 15.85
CA ALA A 97 -8.77 -0.92 14.49
C ALA A 97 -8.00 -1.79 13.47
N GLU A 98 -6.66 -1.87 13.55
CA GLU A 98 -5.90 -2.79 12.67
C GLU A 98 -6.14 -4.26 13.03
N ARG A 99 -6.25 -4.57 14.32
CA ARG A 99 -6.50 -5.95 14.75
C ARG A 99 -7.87 -6.44 14.30
N GLN A 100 -8.91 -5.59 14.38
CA GLN A 100 -10.23 -5.90 13.84
C GLN A 100 -10.20 -6.13 12.33
N MET A 101 -9.37 -5.39 11.58
CA MET A 101 -9.23 -5.60 10.13
C MET A 101 -8.54 -6.90 9.80
N ILE A 102 -7.44 -7.24 10.49
CA ILE A 102 -6.77 -8.52 10.30
C ILE A 102 -7.72 -9.67 10.65
N GLN A 103 -8.52 -9.51 11.70
CA GLN A 103 -9.55 -10.48 12.08
C GLN A 103 -10.65 -10.60 11.02
N HIS A 104 -11.21 -9.49 10.52
CA HIS A 104 -12.24 -9.53 9.46
C HIS A 104 -11.69 -10.08 8.14
N GLY A 105 -10.45 -9.76 7.78
CA GLY A 105 -9.74 -10.34 6.64
C GLY A 105 -9.57 -11.85 6.78
N ALA A 106 -9.13 -12.32 7.95
CA ALA A 106 -8.96 -13.75 8.24
C ALA A 106 -10.31 -14.50 8.24
N ILE A 107 -11.36 -13.92 8.83
CA ILE A 107 -12.71 -14.50 8.81
C ILE A 107 -13.24 -14.59 7.38
N ALA A 108 -13.09 -13.52 6.59
CA ALA A 108 -13.50 -13.53 5.19
C ALA A 108 -12.72 -14.57 4.37
N PHE A 109 -11.41 -14.71 4.58
CA PHE A 109 -10.60 -15.75 3.95
C PHE A 109 -11.14 -17.16 4.26
N ILE A 110 -11.44 -17.45 5.53
CA ILE A 110 -11.97 -18.77 5.95
C ILE A 110 -13.34 -19.03 5.30
N ILE A 111 -14.25 -18.05 5.34
CA ILE A 111 -15.60 -18.18 4.77
C ILE A 111 -15.52 -18.39 3.24
N LEU A 112 -14.74 -17.57 2.54
CA LEU A 112 -14.59 -17.65 1.09
C LEU A 112 -13.89 -18.95 0.68
N ALA A 113 -12.87 -19.39 1.41
CA ALA A 113 -12.19 -20.66 1.18
C ALA A 113 -13.16 -21.84 1.33
N PHE A 114 -13.98 -21.86 2.39
CA PHE A 114 -14.96 -22.91 2.61
C PHE A 114 -16.04 -22.94 1.52
N LEU A 115 -16.59 -21.77 1.19
CA LEU A 115 -17.67 -21.66 0.20
C LEU A 115 -17.18 -22.00 -1.21
N GLN A 116 -15.98 -21.55 -1.59
CA GLN A 116 -15.36 -21.90 -2.88
C GLN A 116 -15.00 -23.38 -2.94
N SER A 117 -14.52 -23.94 -1.83
CA SER A 117 -14.20 -25.36 -1.70
C SER A 117 -15.42 -26.25 -1.96
N PHE A 118 -16.58 -25.83 -1.46
CA PHE A 118 -17.85 -26.50 -1.69
C PHE A 118 -18.31 -26.38 -3.15
N ILE A 119 -18.20 -25.19 -3.75
CA ILE A 119 -18.58 -24.95 -5.15
C ILE A 119 -17.71 -25.77 -6.10
N LEU A 120 -16.38 -25.79 -5.92
CA LEU A 120 -15.49 -26.50 -6.85
C LEU A 120 -15.75 -28.01 -6.81
N ARG A 121 -15.95 -28.59 -5.62
CA ARG A 121 -16.22 -30.02 -5.46
C ARG A 121 -17.63 -30.41 -5.93
N GLY A 122 -18.62 -29.54 -5.71
CA GLY A 122 -20.02 -29.80 -6.08
C GLY A 122 -20.30 -29.60 -7.56
N LEU A 123 -19.79 -28.53 -8.15
CA LEU A 123 -20.10 -28.11 -9.51
C LEU A 123 -19.09 -28.61 -10.54
N PHE A 124 -17.83 -28.85 -10.14
CA PHE A 124 -16.73 -29.18 -11.06
C PHE A 124 -15.80 -30.29 -10.53
N PRO A 125 -16.29 -31.53 -10.37
CA PRO A 125 -15.50 -32.63 -9.80
C PRO A 125 -14.25 -32.99 -10.63
N ALA A 126 -14.28 -32.79 -11.95
CA ALA A 126 -13.15 -33.06 -12.84
C ALA A 126 -12.02 -32.02 -12.75
N ALA A 127 -12.35 -30.75 -12.49
CA ALA A 127 -11.39 -29.64 -12.42
C ALA A 127 -10.70 -29.50 -11.05
N ALA A 128 -11.09 -30.32 -10.07
CA ALA A 128 -10.69 -30.17 -8.67
C ALA A 128 -9.23 -30.57 -8.37
N GLY A 129 -8.54 -31.29 -9.26
CA GLY A 129 -7.18 -31.77 -9.01
C GLY A 129 -6.11 -30.65 -9.04
N GLY A 130 -5.92 -30.02 -10.20
CA GLY A 130 -4.85 -29.03 -10.41
C GLY A 130 -5.24 -27.58 -10.05
N ILE A 131 -6.51 -27.22 -10.21
CA ILE A 131 -6.98 -25.83 -10.05
C ILE A 131 -7.27 -25.48 -8.58
N TRP A 132 -7.54 -26.47 -7.74
CA TRP A 132 -7.83 -26.28 -6.32
C TRP A 132 -6.80 -25.45 -5.56
N PRO A 133 -5.50 -25.80 -5.55
CA PRO A 133 -4.48 -25.00 -4.86
C PRO A 133 -4.39 -23.57 -5.42
N LEU A 134 -4.48 -23.39 -6.75
CA LEU A 134 -4.48 -22.06 -7.39
C LEU A 134 -5.66 -21.20 -6.92
N SER A 135 -6.84 -21.80 -6.77
CA SER A 135 -8.03 -21.11 -6.28
C SER A 135 -7.87 -20.63 -4.83
N LEU A 136 -7.18 -21.38 -3.97
CA LEU A 136 -6.91 -20.94 -2.59
C LEU A 136 -5.96 -19.74 -2.55
N TYR A 137 -4.93 -19.72 -3.38
CA TYR A 137 -4.04 -18.56 -3.50
C TYR A 137 -4.78 -17.34 -4.05
N LEU A 138 -5.70 -17.54 -4.99
CA LEU A 138 -6.55 -16.45 -5.47
C LEU A 138 -7.41 -15.85 -4.36
N ILE A 139 -8.03 -16.68 -3.51
CA ILE A 139 -8.84 -16.22 -2.38
C ILE A 139 -7.98 -15.42 -1.41
N LEU A 140 -6.78 -15.89 -1.09
CA LEU A 140 -5.85 -15.20 -0.19
C LEU A 140 -5.51 -13.81 -0.71
N THR A 141 -5.20 -13.70 -2.00
CA THR A 141 -4.77 -12.44 -2.64
C THR A 141 -5.92 -11.45 -2.76
N VAL A 142 -7.10 -11.90 -3.21
CA VAL A 142 -8.31 -11.05 -3.30
C VAL A 142 -8.75 -10.57 -1.91
N ALA A 143 -8.71 -11.44 -0.89
CA ALA A 143 -9.02 -11.05 0.48
C ALA A 143 -8.01 -10.04 1.04
N ALA A 144 -6.71 -10.22 0.80
CA ALA A 144 -5.69 -9.29 1.25
C ALA A 144 -5.82 -7.91 0.59
N VAL A 145 -5.94 -7.87 -0.74
CA VAL A 145 -6.14 -6.63 -1.50
C VAL A 145 -7.45 -5.95 -1.10
N GLY A 146 -8.54 -6.70 -1.00
CA GLY A 146 -9.84 -6.16 -0.63
C GLY A 146 -9.87 -5.59 0.80
N ALA A 147 -9.19 -6.24 1.76
CA ALA A 147 -9.04 -5.72 3.11
C ALA A 147 -8.23 -4.41 3.14
N ALA A 148 -7.15 -4.34 2.35
CA ALA A 148 -6.36 -3.12 2.23
C ALA A 148 -7.16 -1.99 1.55
N LEU A 149 -7.94 -2.30 0.49
CA LEU A 149 -8.81 -1.33 -0.18
C LEU A 149 -9.92 -0.83 0.76
N TRP A 150 -10.54 -1.74 1.51
CA TRP A 150 -11.49 -1.39 2.56
C TRP A 150 -10.90 -0.39 3.53
N HIS A 151 -9.70 -0.68 4.05
CA HIS A 151 -9.02 0.21 4.98
C HIS A 151 -8.85 1.59 4.35
N PHE A 152 -8.28 1.64 3.15
CA PHE A 152 -8.09 2.89 2.44
C PHE A 152 -9.39 3.68 2.24
N PHE A 153 -10.49 3.03 1.86
CA PHE A 153 -11.77 3.72 1.67
C PHE A 153 -12.45 4.16 2.97
N SER A 154 -12.23 3.44 4.07
CA SER A 154 -12.70 3.84 5.39
C SER A 154 -12.08 5.17 5.83
N PHE A 155 -10.83 5.44 5.40
CA PHE A 155 -10.03 6.62 5.79
C PHE A 155 -9.89 7.70 4.69
N ARG A 156 -10.65 7.60 3.58
CA ARG A 156 -10.39 8.37 2.33
C ARG A 156 -10.54 9.91 2.42
N LYS A 157 -10.92 10.49 3.55
CA LYS A 157 -11.16 11.94 3.68
C LYS A 157 -9.90 12.78 3.93
N GLN A 158 -8.77 12.19 4.34
CA GLN A 158 -7.63 12.97 4.87
C GLN A 158 -6.24 12.50 4.39
N VAL A 159 -6.13 11.83 3.23
CA VAL A 159 -4.84 11.36 2.71
C VAL A 159 -4.13 12.41 1.84
N SER A 160 -2.80 12.52 1.96
CA SER A 160 -2.00 13.41 1.11
C SER A 160 -1.90 12.89 -0.33
N CYS A 161 -1.61 13.80 -1.28
CA CYS A 161 -1.48 13.44 -2.68
C CYS A 161 -0.33 12.43 -2.94
N MET A 162 0.75 12.52 -2.16
CA MET A 162 1.87 11.58 -2.26
C MET A 162 1.47 10.19 -1.79
N THR A 163 0.73 10.10 -0.68
CA THR A 163 0.24 8.81 -0.18
C THR A 163 -0.79 8.19 -1.13
N GLY A 164 -1.69 8.98 -1.72
CA GLY A 164 -2.67 8.45 -2.67
C GLY A 164 -2.05 7.92 -3.97
N MET A 165 -0.97 8.54 -4.44
CA MET A 165 -0.13 8.02 -5.53
C MET A 165 0.50 6.67 -5.16
N MET A 166 1.12 6.56 -3.98
CA MET A 166 1.67 5.28 -3.50
C MET A 166 0.60 4.19 -3.35
N VAL A 167 -0.60 4.53 -2.87
CA VAL A 167 -1.71 3.57 -2.74
C VAL A 167 -2.18 3.09 -4.11
N GLY A 168 -2.38 4.00 -5.08
CA GLY A 168 -2.79 3.63 -6.44
C GLY A 168 -1.80 2.67 -7.10
N MET A 169 -0.51 2.97 -7.00
CA MET A 169 0.56 2.12 -7.53
C MET A 169 0.61 0.75 -6.86
N THR A 170 0.63 0.69 -5.53
CA THR A 170 0.74 -0.57 -4.77
C THR A 170 -0.50 -1.46 -4.93
N MET A 171 -1.70 -0.89 -4.88
CA MET A 171 -2.95 -1.64 -5.07
C MET A 171 -3.08 -2.17 -6.50
N GLY A 172 -2.81 -1.33 -7.50
CA GLY A 172 -2.84 -1.74 -8.90
C GLY A 172 -1.82 -2.84 -9.18
N MET A 173 -0.60 -2.68 -8.64
CA MET A 173 0.45 -3.67 -8.81
C MET A 173 0.10 -5.00 -8.14
N VAL A 174 -0.25 -5.01 -6.86
CA VAL A 174 -0.52 -6.27 -6.13
C VAL A 174 -1.75 -6.99 -6.69
N ALA A 175 -2.81 -6.26 -7.04
CA ALA A 175 -4.03 -6.85 -7.60
C ALA A 175 -3.79 -7.49 -8.97
N GLY A 176 -3.15 -6.77 -9.90
CA GLY A 176 -2.92 -7.24 -11.26
C GLY A 176 -1.84 -8.32 -11.36
N PHE A 177 -0.76 -8.18 -10.58
CA PHE A 177 0.38 -9.08 -10.62
C PHE A 177 0.04 -10.48 -10.11
N LEU A 178 -0.55 -10.60 -8.92
CA LEU A 178 -0.88 -11.90 -8.34
C LEU A 178 -2.02 -12.56 -9.10
N ALA A 179 -3.09 -11.83 -9.38
CA ALA A 179 -4.24 -12.41 -10.06
C ALA A 179 -3.89 -12.80 -11.51
N GLY A 180 -3.08 -11.99 -12.20
CA GLY A 180 -2.55 -12.31 -13.53
C GLY A 180 -1.62 -13.52 -13.53
N ALA A 181 -0.75 -13.67 -12.53
CA ALA A 181 0.10 -14.86 -12.39
C ALA A 181 -0.72 -16.13 -12.19
N ILE A 182 -1.71 -16.12 -11.29
CA ILE A 182 -2.55 -17.29 -11.01
C ILE A 182 -3.38 -17.67 -12.25
N VAL A 183 -3.98 -16.69 -12.94
CA VAL A 183 -4.72 -16.95 -14.19
C VAL A 183 -3.79 -17.43 -15.30
N ALA A 184 -2.56 -16.92 -15.39
CA ALA A 184 -1.58 -17.40 -16.36
C ALA A 184 -1.14 -18.84 -16.08
N ALA A 185 -1.06 -19.25 -14.82
CA ALA A 185 -0.76 -20.64 -14.47
C ALA A 185 -1.87 -21.59 -14.93
N ALA A 186 -3.14 -21.16 -14.88
CA ALA A 186 -4.29 -21.97 -15.31
C ALA A 186 -4.47 -21.97 -16.84
N ASN A 187 -4.51 -20.80 -17.46
CA ASN A 187 -4.96 -20.62 -18.85
C ASN A 187 -3.83 -20.26 -19.83
N GLY A 188 -2.63 -19.95 -19.33
CA GLY A 188 -1.50 -19.47 -20.11
C GLY A 188 -1.28 -17.96 -20.07
N ILE A 189 -0.09 -17.55 -20.52
CA ILE A 189 0.46 -16.19 -20.38
C ILE A 189 -0.48 -15.14 -20.96
N LEU A 190 -1.02 -15.37 -22.17
CA LEU A 190 -1.83 -14.37 -22.85
C LEU A 190 -3.06 -13.99 -22.02
N ILE A 191 -3.81 -14.98 -21.55
CA ILE A 191 -5.04 -14.76 -20.78
C ILE A 191 -4.72 -14.20 -19.41
N GLY A 192 -3.69 -14.71 -18.74
CA GLY A 192 -3.28 -14.19 -17.45
C GLY A 192 -2.72 -12.76 -17.51
N SER A 193 -1.94 -12.42 -18.54
CA SER A 193 -1.44 -11.05 -18.73
C SER A 193 -2.57 -10.08 -19.04
N VAL A 194 -3.48 -10.43 -19.94
CA VAL A 194 -4.65 -9.58 -20.25
C VAL A 194 -5.52 -9.38 -19.01
N TYR A 195 -5.81 -10.47 -18.28
CA TYR A 195 -6.58 -10.40 -17.04
C TYR A 195 -5.87 -9.53 -15.98
N GLY A 196 -4.58 -9.75 -15.76
CA GLY A 196 -3.77 -8.98 -14.80
C GLY A 196 -3.68 -7.50 -15.15
N VAL A 197 -3.51 -7.16 -16.44
CA VAL A 197 -3.49 -5.76 -16.91
C VAL A 197 -4.82 -5.09 -16.61
N LEU A 198 -5.94 -5.72 -16.97
CA LEU A 198 -7.27 -5.16 -16.76
C LEU A 198 -7.60 -5.01 -15.27
N ALA A 199 -7.38 -6.07 -14.47
CA ALA A 199 -7.63 -6.04 -13.05
C ALA A 199 -6.75 -5.00 -12.34
N GLY A 200 -5.46 -4.97 -12.64
CA GLY A 200 -4.51 -4.02 -12.07
C GLY A 200 -4.81 -2.57 -12.47
N MET A 201 -5.16 -2.32 -13.73
CA MET A 201 -5.54 -0.98 -14.20
C MET A 201 -6.80 -0.49 -13.50
N LEU A 202 -7.84 -1.32 -13.41
CA LEU A 202 -9.10 -0.95 -12.76
C LEU A 202 -8.91 -0.65 -11.28
N VAL A 203 -8.22 -1.53 -10.54
CA VAL A 203 -7.96 -1.35 -9.11
C VAL A 203 -7.04 -0.16 -8.86
N GLY A 204 -5.94 -0.03 -9.62
CA GLY A 204 -4.99 1.07 -9.50
C GLY A 204 -5.61 2.42 -9.83
N ALA A 205 -6.35 2.51 -10.94
CA ALA A 205 -7.08 3.72 -11.33
C ALA A 205 -8.11 4.13 -10.28
N TRP A 206 -8.86 3.16 -9.74
CA TRP A 206 -9.89 3.42 -8.75
C TRP A 206 -9.31 3.90 -7.41
N ALA A 207 -8.23 3.27 -6.95
CA ALA A 207 -7.53 3.66 -5.73
C ALA A 207 -6.81 5.02 -5.88
N GLY A 208 -6.17 5.27 -7.04
CA GLY A 208 -5.42 6.49 -7.35
C GLY A 208 -6.26 7.74 -7.61
N ARG A 209 -7.58 7.60 -7.81
CA ARG A 209 -8.50 8.72 -8.11
C ARG A 209 -8.52 9.82 -7.04
N CYS A 210 -8.09 9.53 -5.81
CA CYS A 210 -7.98 10.51 -4.73
C CYS A 210 -7.00 11.67 -5.03
N CYS A 211 -6.05 11.48 -5.94
CA CYS A 211 -5.04 12.47 -6.32
C CYS A 211 -5.32 13.14 -7.67
N GLY A 212 -6.56 13.08 -8.16
CA GLY A 212 -6.93 13.59 -9.48
C GLY A 212 -6.32 12.78 -10.61
N VAL A 213 -5.93 13.47 -11.70
CA VAL A 213 -5.46 12.82 -12.94
C VAL A 213 -4.08 12.16 -12.76
N MET A 214 -3.19 12.74 -11.95
CA MET A 214 -1.84 12.19 -11.73
C MET A 214 -1.91 10.80 -11.08
N GLY A 215 -2.66 10.65 -9.99
CA GLY A 215 -2.82 9.34 -9.33
C GLY A 215 -3.56 8.33 -10.19
N LEU A 216 -4.50 8.78 -11.04
CA LEU A 216 -5.16 7.93 -12.02
C LEU A 216 -4.15 7.35 -13.03
N MET A 217 -3.25 8.18 -13.57
CA MET A 217 -2.24 7.74 -14.53
C MET A 217 -1.24 6.76 -13.91
N GLU A 218 -0.74 7.05 -12.71
CA GLU A 218 0.18 6.15 -12.01
C GLU A 218 -0.45 4.79 -11.70
N GLY A 219 -1.71 4.79 -11.25
CA GLY A 219 -2.46 3.56 -10.99
C GLY A 219 -2.67 2.72 -12.26
N MET A 220 -2.97 3.35 -13.40
CA MET A 220 -3.09 2.64 -14.69
C MET A 220 -1.75 2.08 -15.16
N MET A 221 -0.66 2.83 -15.02
CA MET A 221 0.69 2.36 -15.40
C MET A 221 1.14 1.18 -14.53
N ALA A 222 0.86 1.23 -13.22
CA ALA A 222 1.12 0.11 -12.33
C ALA A 222 0.34 -1.14 -12.77
N GLY A 223 -0.93 -0.98 -13.16
CA GLY A 223 -1.75 -2.06 -13.72
C GLY A 223 -1.14 -2.69 -14.96
N LEU A 224 -0.74 -1.87 -15.93
CA LEU A 224 -0.08 -2.32 -17.17
C LEU A 224 1.16 -3.17 -16.88
N MET A 225 2.07 -2.66 -16.04
CA MET A 225 3.31 -3.35 -15.70
C MET A 225 3.04 -4.65 -14.93
N SER A 226 2.10 -4.61 -13.99
CA SER A 226 1.76 -5.75 -13.14
C SER A 226 1.21 -6.94 -13.91
N GLY A 227 0.36 -6.71 -14.92
CA GLY A 227 -0.22 -7.81 -15.71
C GLY A 227 0.78 -8.48 -16.64
N VAL A 228 1.64 -7.69 -17.29
CA VAL A 228 2.69 -8.26 -18.16
C VAL A 228 3.67 -9.09 -17.33
N MET A 229 4.17 -8.55 -16.22
CA MET A 229 5.08 -9.30 -15.34
C MET A 229 4.40 -10.50 -14.68
N GLY A 230 3.16 -10.33 -14.19
CA GLY A 230 2.41 -11.40 -13.55
C GLY A 230 2.21 -12.61 -14.46
N GLY A 231 1.79 -12.38 -15.70
CA GLY A 231 1.53 -13.47 -16.64
C GLY A 231 2.78 -14.26 -17.09
N MET A 232 3.97 -13.68 -16.96
CA MET A 232 5.24 -14.35 -17.30
C MET A 232 5.81 -15.22 -16.17
N ILE A 233 5.39 -15.00 -14.91
CA ILE A 233 5.92 -15.73 -13.74
C ILE A 233 5.80 -17.25 -13.84
N PRO A 234 4.64 -17.83 -14.24
CA PRO A 234 4.48 -19.27 -14.30
C PRO A 234 5.53 -19.93 -15.20
N LEU A 235 5.90 -19.29 -16.32
CA LEU A 235 6.92 -19.81 -17.24
C LEU A 235 8.32 -19.86 -16.61
N MET A 236 8.69 -18.85 -15.85
CA MET A 236 10.03 -18.76 -15.27
C MET A 236 10.24 -19.80 -14.16
N PHE A 237 9.17 -20.17 -13.46
CA PHE A 237 9.21 -21.06 -12.29
C PHE A 237 8.63 -22.46 -12.56
N LEU A 238 8.30 -22.77 -13.82
CA LEU A 238 7.70 -24.05 -14.24
C LEU A 238 8.60 -25.27 -13.95
N SER A 239 9.92 -25.09 -13.80
CA SER A 239 10.88 -26.18 -13.53
C SER A 239 11.05 -26.54 -12.06
N GLU A 240 10.63 -25.68 -11.11
CA GLU A 240 10.86 -25.88 -9.67
C GLU A 240 9.60 -25.51 -8.87
N ASN A 241 8.64 -26.43 -8.79
CA ASN A 241 7.49 -26.37 -7.88
C ASN A 241 6.79 -25.00 -7.79
N VAL A 242 6.10 -24.61 -8.87
CA VAL A 242 5.24 -23.42 -8.93
C VAL A 242 4.35 -23.25 -7.68
N PHE A 243 3.82 -24.35 -7.12
CA PHE A 243 3.02 -24.34 -5.90
C PHE A 243 3.77 -23.86 -4.64
N LEU A 244 5.09 -23.99 -4.59
CA LEU A 244 5.92 -23.55 -3.47
C LEU A 244 6.33 -22.07 -3.59
N PHE A 245 6.40 -21.54 -4.81
CA PHE A 245 6.76 -20.15 -5.05
C PHE A 245 5.60 -19.17 -4.76
N TYR A 246 4.37 -19.53 -5.14
CA TYR A 246 3.18 -18.72 -4.90
C TYR A 246 2.95 -18.27 -3.44
N PRO A 247 3.12 -19.10 -2.39
CA PRO A 247 2.96 -18.65 -1.01
C PRO A 247 4.01 -17.64 -0.58
N VAL A 248 5.26 -17.76 -1.07
CA VAL A 248 6.32 -16.77 -0.80
C VAL A 248 5.96 -15.43 -1.43
N LEU A 249 5.52 -15.46 -2.69
CA LEU A 249 5.09 -14.27 -3.42
C LEU A 249 3.88 -13.59 -2.77
N ALA A 250 2.86 -14.37 -2.42
CA ALA A 250 1.68 -13.89 -1.71
C ALA A 250 2.05 -13.31 -0.34
N GLY A 251 2.95 -13.95 0.40
CA GLY A 251 3.47 -13.45 1.68
C GLY A 251 4.18 -12.11 1.55
N ALA A 252 5.03 -11.94 0.53
CA ALA A 252 5.68 -10.67 0.24
C ALA A 252 4.66 -9.56 -0.09
N CYS A 253 3.64 -9.86 -0.91
CA CYS A 253 2.59 -8.91 -1.24
C CYS A 253 1.72 -8.55 -0.03
N ILE A 254 1.37 -9.50 0.83
CA ILE A 254 0.64 -9.25 2.08
C ILE A 254 1.48 -8.35 3.00
N LEU A 255 2.79 -8.57 3.08
CA LEU A 255 3.70 -7.72 3.85
C LEU A 255 3.72 -6.29 3.31
N ILE A 256 3.78 -6.10 1.99
CA ILE A 256 3.73 -4.79 1.34
C ILE A 256 2.39 -4.09 1.63
N LEU A 257 1.26 -4.78 1.48
CA LEU A 257 -0.06 -4.25 1.79
C LEU A 257 -0.23 -3.91 3.28
N GLY A 258 0.33 -4.74 4.17
CA GLY A 258 0.38 -4.47 5.60
C GLY A 258 1.20 -3.22 5.92
N GLY A 259 2.37 -3.07 5.29
CA GLY A 259 3.20 -1.87 5.41
C GLY A 259 2.50 -0.61 4.91
N LEU A 260 1.77 -0.68 3.80
CA LEU A 260 0.95 0.42 3.28
C LEU A 260 -0.19 0.79 4.25
N THR A 261 -0.90 -0.21 4.76
CA THR A 261 -1.98 -0.05 5.75
C THR A 261 -1.46 0.65 7.00
N TYR A 262 -0.29 0.22 7.47
CA TYR A 262 0.40 0.80 8.61
C TYR A 262 0.87 2.24 8.37
N HIS A 263 1.39 2.54 7.17
CA HIS A 263 1.75 3.91 6.80
C HIS A 263 0.52 4.83 6.80
N LEU A 264 -0.61 4.37 6.25
CA LEU A 264 -1.88 5.11 6.24
C LEU A 264 -2.40 5.35 7.66
N SER A 265 -2.36 4.34 8.53
CA SER A 265 -2.81 4.48 9.92
C SER A 265 -1.93 5.45 10.70
N TRP A 266 -0.62 5.45 10.42
CA TRP A 266 0.32 6.39 11.01
C TRP A 266 0.05 7.84 10.55
N GLU A 267 -0.13 8.09 9.25
CA GLU A 267 -0.38 9.44 8.71
C GLU A 267 -1.69 10.02 9.27
N ASN A 268 -2.75 9.22 9.36
CA ASN A 268 -4.01 9.65 9.95
C ASN A 268 -3.86 10.04 11.43
N ARG A 269 -3.09 9.28 12.21
CA ARG A 269 -2.86 9.58 13.63
C ARG A 269 -2.08 10.88 13.82
N GLU A 270 -1.11 11.15 12.95
CA GLU A 270 -0.36 12.40 13.00
C GLU A 270 -1.24 13.59 12.61
N TYR A 271 -2.16 13.40 11.66
CA TYR A 271 -3.19 14.38 11.33
C TYR A 271 -4.13 14.68 12.51
N GLU A 272 -4.62 13.66 13.22
CA GLU A 272 -5.46 13.82 14.43
C GLU A 272 -4.76 14.62 15.52
N LYS A 273 -3.47 14.33 15.79
CA LYS A 273 -2.69 15.09 16.77
C LYS A 273 -2.52 16.56 16.38
N ALA A 274 -2.38 16.83 15.08
CA ALA A 274 -2.19 18.18 14.57
C ALA A 274 -3.48 19.03 14.61
N HIS A 275 -4.65 18.40 14.38
CA HIS A 275 -5.93 19.11 14.24
C HIS A 275 -6.87 18.94 15.46
N GLY A 276 -6.55 18.06 16.41
CA GLY A 276 -7.29 17.89 17.66
C GLY A 276 -8.67 17.23 17.54
N SER A 277 -9.10 16.83 16.35
CA SER A 277 -10.36 16.13 16.09
C SER A 277 -10.12 14.73 15.51
N PRO A 278 -10.83 13.69 15.99
CA PRO A 278 -10.70 12.33 15.45
C PRO A 278 -11.17 12.25 13.99
N VAL A 279 -10.52 11.42 13.18
CA VAL A 279 -10.91 11.22 11.78
C VAL A 279 -12.26 10.51 11.72
N GLU A 280 -13.23 11.11 11.03
CA GLU A 280 -14.55 10.53 10.81
C GLU A 280 -14.45 9.26 9.93
N ARG A 281 -14.72 8.09 10.53
CA ARG A 281 -14.63 6.79 9.86
C ARG A 281 -15.93 6.48 9.15
N LYS A 282 -15.88 6.18 7.85
CA LYS A 282 -17.06 5.65 7.14
C LYS A 282 -17.16 4.15 7.38
N PRO A 283 -18.24 3.65 8.00
CA PRO A 283 -18.43 2.21 8.13
C PRO A 283 -18.81 1.64 6.76
N LEU A 284 -17.85 1.01 6.07
CA LEU A 284 -18.22 0.07 5.01
C LEU A 284 -18.81 -1.18 5.68
N SER A 285 -19.84 -1.78 5.10
CA SER A 285 -20.51 -2.96 5.67
C SER A 285 -19.77 -4.24 5.33
N PHE A 286 -19.51 -5.12 6.32
CA PHE A 286 -18.66 -6.32 6.13
C PHE A 286 -19.20 -7.23 5.04
N LEU A 287 -20.53 -7.29 4.94
CA LEU A 287 -21.26 -8.02 3.92
C LEU A 287 -20.95 -7.54 2.50
N ALA A 288 -20.85 -6.23 2.27
CA ALA A 288 -20.56 -5.69 0.93
C ALA A 288 -19.16 -6.08 0.47
N TYR A 289 -18.18 -6.08 1.37
CA TYR A 289 -16.83 -6.56 1.08
C TYR A 289 -16.79 -8.04 0.75
N LEU A 290 -17.44 -8.85 1.58
CA LEU A 290 -17.49 -10.29 1.36
C LEU A 290 -18.17 -10.61 0.02
N ALA A 291 -19.25 -9.91 -0.33
CA ALA A 291 -19.95 -10.05 -1.60
C ALA A 291 -19.06 -9.67 -2.80
N VAL A 292 -18.35 -8.54 -2.74
CA VAL A 292 -17.44 -8.11 -3.83
C VAL A 292 -16.30 -9.09 -4.02
N CYS A 293 -15.64 -9.52 -2.92
CA CYS A 293 -14.58 -10.52 -2.99
C CYS A 293 -15.08 -11.84 -3.56
N PHE A 294 -16.26 -12.31 -3.11
CA PHE A 294 -16.88 -13.52 -3.62
C PHE A 294 -17.13 -13.44 -5.13
N ILE A 295 -17.71 -12.35 -5.63
CA ILE A 295 -17.97 -12.15 -7.06
C ILE A 295 -16.67 -12.20 -7.87
N ILE A 296 -15.62 -11.50 -7.42
CA ILE A 296 -14.32 -11.50 -8.11
C ILE A 296 -13.74 -12.92 -8.14
N ILE A 297 -13.71 -13.61 -7.01
CA ILE A 297 -13.18 -14.98 -6.90
C ILE A 297 -13.97 -15.93 -7.80
N PHE A 298 -15.30 -15.85 -7.77
CA PHE A 298 -16.18 -16.69 -8.58
C PHE A 298 -15.95 -16.48 -10.07
N LEU A 299 -15.96 -15.23 -10.55
CA LEU A 299 -15.74 -14.89 -11.96
C LEU A 299 -14.36 -15.32 -12.44
N THR A 300 -13.33 -15.09 -11.62
CA THR A 300 -11.96 -15.47 -11.96
C THR A 300 -11.78 -16.99 -11.99
N THR A 301 -12.41 -17.71 -11.06
CA THR A 301 -12.38 -19.18 -11.05
C THR A 301 -13.14 -19.75 -12.24
N ALA A 302 -14.30 -19.16 -12.59
CA ALA A 302 -15.03 -19.53 -13.80
C ALA A 302 -14.17 -19.31 -15.06
N LEU A 303 -13.40 -18.22 -15.12
CA LEU A 303 -12.41 -17.98 -16.17
C LEU A 303 -11.28 -19.03 -16.17
N MET A 304 -10.81 -19.49 -15.00
CA MET A 304 -9.79 -20.55 -14.91
C MET A 304 -10.31 -21.91 -15.38
N VAL A 305 -11.60 -22.19 -15.20
CA VAL A 305 -12.20 -23.48 -15.55
C VAL A 305 -12.63 -23.52 -17.03
N TRP A 306 -13.27 -22.47 -17.53
CA TRP A 306 -13.81 -22.42 -18.90
C TRP A 306 -12.99 -21.57 -19.87
N GLY A 307 -11.91 -20.96 -19.40
CA GLY A 307 -11.03 -20.17 -20.24
C GLY A 307 -10.34 -21.01 -21.32
N PRO A 308 -9.95 -20.39 -22.45
CA PRO A 308 -9.14 -21.06 -23.44
C PRO A 308 -7.84 -21.56 -22.79
N GLN A 309 -7.50 -22.83 -23.00
CA GLN A 309 -6.28 -23.40 -22.47
C GLN A 309 -5.15 -23.28 -23.47
N SER A 310 -4.02 -22.76 -23.01
CA SER A 310 -2.76 -22.89 -23.74
C SER A 310 -2.13 -24.27 -23.48
N PRO A 311 -1.40 -24.85 -24.45
CA PRO A 311 -0.74 -26.15 -24.29
C PRO A 311 0.38 -26.20 -23.22
N LEU A 312 0.69 -25.06 -22.60
CA LEU A 312 1.67 -24.90 -21.51
C LEU A 312 1.01 -24.74 -20.13
N GLY A 313 -0.33 -24.79 -20.04
CA GLY A 313 -1.07 -24.72 -18.79
C GLY A 313 -0.97 -26.00 -17.96
N VAL A 314 -1.27 -25.92 -16.66
CA VAL A 314 -1.26 -27.09 -15.76
C VAL A 314 -2.19 -28.18 -16.32
N PRO A 315 -1.72 -29.43 -16.50
CA PRO A 315 -2.54 -30.50 -17.07
C PRO A 315 -3.70 -30.85 -16.12
N GLY A 316 -4.93 -30.90 -16.67
CA GLY A 316 -6.14 -31.32 -15.93
C GLY A 316 -7.30 -30.33 -15.88
N ALA A 317 -7.31 -29.30 -16.73
CA ALA A 317 -8.44 -28.38 -16.88
C ALA A 317 -9.40 -28.78 -18.03
N GLY A 318 -9.10 -29.86 -18.77
CA GLY A 318 -9.96 -30.43 -19.83
C GLY A 318 -10.74 -31.64 -19.36
#